data_AF-A0A7T8HG60-F1
#
_entry.id   AF-A0A7T8HG60-F1
#
_cell.length_a   1.000
_cell.length_b   1.000
_cell.length_c   1.000
_cell.angle_alpha   90.00
_cell.angle_beta   90.00
_cell.angle_gamma   90.00
#
_symmetry.space_group_name_H-M   'P 1'
#
loop_
_entity.id
_entity.type
_entity.pdbx_description
1 polymer ?
#
loop_
_entity_poly.entity_id
_entity_poly.type
_entity_poly.pdbx_seq_one_letter_code
_entity_poly.pdbx_strand_id
1 'polypeptide(L)'
;MQRIRDVRTGVSSRIETARQLPARTKEKIGSAAVKTWSIFTNVLSATLSIIFLAIMSLLIYGTFYYGYIPSPLIQAPLTLQFRPCLSSPGKCSPLSGSHNLSEILMNDQLYVIAVRLDLPESPANRNHGMFMSCLAVYAKDETL
;
A
#
# COMPACT_ATOMS: atom_id res chain seq x y z
N MET A 1 -46.02 6.65 80.10
CA MET A 1 -45.65 7.77 79.20
C MET A 1 -44.39 7.52 78.34
N GLN A 2 -43.82 6.30 78.26
CA GLN A 2 -42.61 6.04 77.44
C GLN A 2 -42.93 5.73 75.96
N ARG A 3 -44.03 5.02 75.69
CA ARG A 3 -44.40 4.55 74.34
C ARG A 3 -44.63 5.68 73.31
N ILE A 4 -45.11 6.84 73.74
CA ILE A 4 -45.38 7.99 72.85
C ILE A 4 -44.08 8.71 72.46
N ARG A 5 -43.05 8.63 73.32
CA ARG A 5 -41.75 9.26 73.09
C ARG A 5 -40.95 8.50 72.02
N ASP A 6 -41.01 7.17 72.02
CA ASP A 6 -40.36 6.32 71.00
C ASP A 6 -41.00 6.46 69.61
N VAL A 7 -42.32 6.67 69.54
CA VAL A 7 -42.99 6.91 68.26
C VAL A 7 -42.54 8.26 67.68
N ARG A 8 -42.39 9.29 68.52
CA ARG A 8 -41.98 10.63 68.07
C ARG A 8 -40.53 10.65 67.58
N THR A 9 -39.62 9.95 68.25
CA THR A 9 -38.20 9.84 67.84
C THR A 9 -38.04 9.00 66.57
N GLY A 10 -38.84 7.95 66.40
CA GLY A 10 -38.88 7.16 65.16
C GLY A 10 -39.42 7.93 63.95
N VAL A 11 -40.39 8.84 64.16
CA VAL A 11 -40.95 9.67 63.09
C VAL A 11 -39.99 10.79 62.67
N SER A 12 -39.29 11.44 63.62
CA SER A 12 -38.35 12.52 63.27
C SER A 12 -37.15 12.02 62.48
N SER A 13 -36.59 10.85 62.82
CA SER A 13 -35.45 10.29 62.10
C SER A 13 -35.80 9.92 60.65
N ARG A 14 -37.02 9.41 60.42
CA ARG A 14 -37.51 9.11 59.06
C ARG A 14 -37.74 10.37 58.24
N ILE A 15 -38.20 11.46 58.85
CA ILE A 15 -38.39 12.76 58.16
C ILE A 15 -37.04 13.38 57.77
N GLU A 16 -36.04 13.30 58.64
CA GLU A 16 -34.68 13.77 58.34
C GLU A 16 -34.02 12.95 57.23
N THR A 17 -34.18 11.63 57.28
CA THR A 17 -33.72 10.72 56.23
C THR A 17 -34.40 11.04 54.89
N ALA A 18 -35.71 11.30 54.89
CA ALA A 18 -36.46 11.67 53.70
C ALA A 18 -36.02 13.01 53.09
N ARG A 19 -35.63 13.99 53.93
CA ARG A 19 -35.07 15.28 53.47
C ARG A 19 -33.71 15.16 52.80
N GLN A 20 -32.91 14.15 53.14
CA GLN A 20 -31.56 13.96 52.58
C GLN A 20 -31.53 13.16 51.27
N LEU A 21 -32.61 12.43 50.93
CA LEU A 21 -32.75 11.68 49.68
C LEU A 21 -32.53 12.54 48.41
N PRO A 22 -33.15 13.73 48.23
CA PRO A 22 -32.98 14.51 47.01
C PRO A 22 -31.53 14.99 46.79
N ALA A 23 -30.80 15.30 47.86
CA ALA A 23 -29.40 15.71 47.77
C ALA A 23 -28.47 14.54 47.39
N ARG A 24 -28.65 13.38 48.05
CA ARG A 24 -27.93 12.14 47.74
C ARG A 24 -28.17 11.67 46.30
N THR A 25 -29.38 11.84 45.79
CA THR A 25 -29.73 11.46 44.41
C THR A 25 -29.07 12.39 43.39
N LYS A 26 -29.05 13.71 43.62
CA LYS A 26 -28.35 14.65 42.73
C LYS A 26 -26.84 14.39 42.65
N GLU A 27 -26.21 14.11 43.78
CA GLU A 27 -24.78 13.82 43.85
C GLU A 27 -24.41 12.50 43.15
N LYS A 28 -25.23 11.45 43.33
CA LYS A 28 -25.07 10.17 42.62
C LYS A 28 -25.33 10.31 41.12
N ILE A 29 -26.32 11.09 40.71
CA ILE A 29 -26.61 11.34 39.28
C ILE A 29 -25.49 12.16 38.64
N GLY A 30 -24.99 13.21 39.32
CA GLY A 30 -23.89 14.04 38.82
C GLY A 30 -22.59 13.26 38.68
N SER A 31 -22.23 12.45 39.68
CA SER A 31 -21.04 11.58 39.61
C SER A 31 -21.18 10.47 38.56
N ALA A 32 -22.38 9.90 38.39
CA ALA A 32 -22.66 8.94 37.31
C ALA A 32 -22.55 9.59 35.93
N ALA A 33 -23.14 10.77 35.73
CA ALA A 33 -23.11 11.49 34.44
C ALA A 33 -21.69 11.85 34.00
N VAL A 34 -20.86 12.35 34.91
CA VAL A 34 -19.46 12.70 34.61
C VAL A 34 -18.62 11.45 34.29
N LYS A 35 -18.86 10.34 35.01
CA LYS A 35 -18.17 9.07 34.75
C LYS A 35 -18.62 8.42 33.44
N THR A 36 -19.90 8.52 33.09
CA THR A 36 -20.41 8.07 31.78
C THR A 36 -19.81 8.90 30.64
N TRP A 37 -19.70 10.22 30.84
CA TRP A 37 -19.10 11.12 29.86
C TRP A 37 -17.64 10.78 29.58
N SER A 38 -16.83 10.54 30.62
CA SER A 38 -15.41 10.21 30.46
C SER A 38 -15.18 8.84 29.80
N ILE A 39 -16.00 7.85 30.12
CA ILE A 39 -15.95 6.53 29.48
C ILE A 39 -16.28 6.68 27.99
N PHE A 40 -17.33 7.43 27.65
CA PHE A 40 -17.73 7.65 26.26
C PHE A 40 -16.65 8.35 25.45
N THR A 41 -16.05 9.43 25.98
CA THR A 41 -14.97 10.15 25.28
C THR A 41 -13.73 9.27 25.07
N ASN A 42 -13.39 8.43 26.04
CA ASN A 42 -12.23 7.54 25.94
C ASN A 42 -12.46 6.44 24.90
N VAL A 43 -13.64 5.82 24.89
CA VAL A 43 -14.00 4.80 23.90
C VAL A 43 -14.00 5.42 22.50
N LEU A 44 -14.64 6.59 22.33
CA LEU A 44 -14.68 7.29 21.05
C LEU A 44 -13.28 7.65 20.54
N SER A 45 -12.42 8.17 21.41
CA SER A 45 -11.03 8.49 21.10
C SER A 45 -10.22 7.26 20.67
N ALA A 46 -10.36 6.15 21.39
CA ALA A 46 -9.69 4.89 21.06
C ALA A 46 -10.15 4.35 19.70
N THR A 47 -11.47 4.34 19.44
CA THR A 47 -12.02 3.89 18.16
C THR A 47 -11.52 4.74 16.99
N LEU A 48 -11.52 6.07 17.15
CA LEU A 48 -11.02 6.99 16.12
C LEU A 48 -9.53 6.76 15.83
N SER A 49 -8.74 6.54 16.88
CA SER A 49 -7.30 6.26 16.76
C SER A 49 -7.04 4.96 15.98
N ILE A 50 -7.81 3.90 16.24
CA ILE A 50 -7.68 2.63 15.53
C ILE A 50 -8.02 2.79 14.04
N ILE A 51 -9.12 3.50 13.74
CA ILE A 51 -9.52 3.76 12.35
C ILE A 51 -8.46 4.58 11.64
N PHE A 52 -7.92 5.62 12.29
CA PHE A 52 -6.86 6.45 11.74
C PHE A 52 -5.60 5.63 11.43
N LEU A 53 -5.17 4.76 12.36
CA LEU A 53 -4.03 3.86 12.15
C LEU A 53 -4.29 2.87 11.00
N ALA A 54 -5.49 2.34 10.88
CA ALA A 54 -5.85 1.44 9.79
C ALA A 54 -5.79 2.15 8.42
N ILE A 55 -6.32 3.38 8.33
CA ILE A 55 -6.25 4.19 7.11
C ILE A 55 -4.78 4.51 6.77
N MET A 56 -3.99 4.93 7.75
CA MET A 56 -2.57 5.19 7.53
C MET A 56 -1.81 3.95 7.04
N SER A 57 -2.09 2.78 7.62
CA SER A 57 -1.51 1.52 7.17
C SER A 57 -1.84 1.23 5.70
N LEU A 58 -3.10 1.39 5.30
CA LEU A 58 -3.54 1.19 3.92
C LEU A 58 -2.90 2.21 2.96
N LEU A 59 -2.80 3.47 3.35
CA LEU A 59 -2.16 4.51 2.54
C LEU A 59 -0.67 4.26 2.37
N ILE A 60 0.03 3.88 3.44
CA ILE A 60 1.47 3.55 3.40
C ILE A 60 1.69 2.33 2.51
N TYR A 61 0.89 1.27 2.69
CA TYR A 61 0.99 0.07 1.86
C TYR A 61 0.71 0.37 0.39
N GLY A 62 -0.36 1.11 0.08
CA GLY A 62 -0.69 1.49 -1.29
C GLY A 62 0.40 2.35 -1.94
N THR A 63 0.92 3.33 -1.20
CA THR A 63 2.04 4.17 -1.67
C THR A 63 3.28 3.31 -1.94
N PHE A 64 3.60 2.37 -1.07
CA PHE A 64 4.73 1.47 -1.28
C PHE A 64 4.51 0.55 -2.49
N TYR A 65 3.33 -0.04 -2.60
CA TYR A 65 2.97 -0.96 -3.68
C TYR A 65 3.09 -0.28 -5.05
N TYR A 66 2.45 0.87 -5.23
CA TYR A 66 2.47 1.58 -6.52
C TYR A 66 3.73 2.41 -6.76
N GLY A 67 4.40 2.86 -5.70
CA GLY A 67 5.61 3.67 -5.80
C GLY A 67 6.88 2.86 -6.00
N TYR A 68 6.93 1.62 -5.48
CA TYR A 68 8.17 0.84 -5.44
C TYR A 68 8.10 -0.53 -6.09
N ILE A 69 6.93 -1.20 -6.18
CA ILE A 69 6.89 -2.49 -6.86
C ILE A 69 6.89 -2.23 -8.36
N PRO A 70 8.00 -2.51 -9.08
CA PRO A 70 8.02 -2.34 -10.51
C PRO A 70 7.08 -3.36 -11.14
N SER A 71 6.50 -3.01 -12.29
CA SER A 71 5.83 -4.00 -13.13
C SER A 71 6.80 -5.13 -13.47
N PRO A 72 6.34 -6.40 -13.52
CA PRO A 72 7.20 -7.52 -13.83
C PRO A 72 7.86 -7.29 -15.19
N LEU A 73 9.17 -7.05 -15.17
CA LEU A 73 9.96 -6.76 -16.36
C LEU A 73 10.95 -7.90 -16.58
N ILE A 74 10.68 -8.70 -17.60
CA ILE A 74 11.59 -9.74 -18.05
C ILE A 74 12.73 -9.06 -18.82
N GLN A 75 13.93 -9.08 -18.25
CA GLN A 75 15.13 -8.58 -18.91
C GLN A 75 15.96 -9.75 -19.39
N ALA A 76 16.11 -9.86 -20.70
CA ALA A 76 16.97 -10.86 -21.34
C ALA A 76 18.11 -10.16 -22.10
N PRO A 77 19.37 -10.57 -21.90
CA PRO A 77 20.49 -9.99 -22.63
C PRO A 77 20.46 -10.41 -24.10
N LEU A 78 20.50 -9.43 -25.02
CA LEU A 78 20.60 -9.66 -26.45
C LEU A 78 22.07 -9.56 -26.90
N THR A 79 22.66 -10.67 -27.34
CA THR A 79 24.02 -10.68 -27.89
C THR A 79 23.98 -10.30 -29.36
N LEU A 80 24.59 -9.16 -29.71
CA LEU A 80 24.69 -8.69 -31.08
C LEU A 80 25.96 -9.24 -31.73
N GLN A 81 25.80 -9.87 -32.88
CA GLN A 81 26.88 -10.41 -33.70
C GLN A 81 26.94 -9.67 -35.04
N PHE A 82 28.15 -9.59 -35.60
CA PHE A 82 28.39 -9.06 -36.93
C PHE A 82 29.49 -9.87 -37.61
N ARG A 83 29.43 -9.95 -38.94
CA ARG A 83 30.50 -10.51 -39.76
C ARG A 83 31.57 -9.44 -40.00
N PRO A 84 32.85 -9.72 -39.68
CA PRO A 84 33.96 -8.84 -39.98
C PRO A 84 34.24 -8.83 -41.50
N CYS A 85 34.78 -7.73 -42.00
CA CYS A 85 35.27 -7.64 -43.37
C CYS A 85 36.60 -8.40 -43.53
N LEU A 86 36.78 -9.14 -44.63
CA LEU A 86 38.06 -9.82 -44.91
C LEU A 86 39.20 -8.85 -45.29
N SER A 87 38.88 -7.71 -45.90
CA SER A 87 39.88 -6.79 -46.49
C SER A 87 40.21 -5.58 -45.61
N SER A 88 39.45 -5.31 -44.54
CA SER A 88 39.60 -4.10 -43.75
C SER A 88 39.16 -4.34 -42.30
N PRO A 89 39.78 -3.69 -41.30
CA PRO A 89 39.27 -3.68 -39.94
C PRO A 89 37.92 -2.91 -39.91
N GLY A 90 36.82 -3.63 -40.06
CA GLY A 90 35.48 -3.07 -40.13
C GLY A 90 34.36 -4.11 -40.05
N LYS A 91 33.13 -3.62 -39.90
CA LYS A 91 31.90 -4.43 -39.89
C LYS A 91 31.33 -4.44 -41.31
N CYS A 92 31.18 -5.62 -41.92
CA CYS A 92 30.66 -5.77 -43.29
C CYS A 92 29.19 -6.19 -43.34
N SER A 93 28.55 -6.34 -42.18
CA SER A 93 27.14 -6.73 -42.07
C SER A 93 26.48 -5.94 -40.95
N PRO A 94 25.15 -5.77 -41.00
CA PRO A 94 24.41 -5.17 -39.91
C PRO A 94 24.55 -6.01 -38.64
N LEU A 95 24.47 -5.34 -37.48
CA LEU A 95 24.44 -6.03 -36.20
C LEU A 95 23.11 -6.79 -36.10
N SER A 96 23.19 -8.09 -35.82
CA SER A 96 22.03 -8.96 -35.66
C SER A 96 22.20 -9.83 -34.43
N GLY A 97 21.11 -10.10 -33.73
CA GLY A 97 21.09 -10.96 -32.55
C GLY A 97 19.76 -11.70 -32.51
N SER A 98 19.77 -12.92 -32.00
CA SER A 98 18.56 -13.70 -31.75
C SER A 98 18.60 -14.23 -30.32
N HIS A 99 17.45 -14.23 -29.66
CA HIS A 99 17.31 -14.74 -28.31
C HIS A 99 16.02 -15.57 -28.23
N ASN A 100 16.09 -16.71 -27.54
CA ASN A 100 14.93 -17.58 -27.39
C ASN A 100 14.16 -17.19 -26.12
N LEU A 101 12.95 -16.68 -26.30
CA LEU A 101 12.07 -16.24 -25.21
C LEU A 101 11.16 -17.35 -24.66
N SER A 102 11.23 -18.57 -25.22
CA SER A 102 10.26 -19.66 -24.93
C SER A 102 10.24 -20.13 -23.47
N GLU A 103 11.33 -19.96 -22.74
CA GLU A 103 11.41 -20.39 -21.33
C GLU A 103 10.82 -19.35 -20.37
N ILE A 104 10.65 -18.10 -20.82
CA ILE A 104 10.34 -16.97 -19.94
C ILE A 104 8.92 -16.43 -20.16
N LEU A 105 8.36 -16.63 -21.35
CA LEU A 105 7.00 -16.20 -21.66
C LEU A 105 6.01 -17.29 -21.25
N MET A 106 5.03 -16.91 -20.41
CA MET A 106 3.90 -17.76 -20.07
C MET A 106 2.84 -17.69 -21.18
N ASN A 107 2.14 -18.80 -21.37
CA ASN A 107 1.02 -18.83 -22.31
C ASN A 107 -0.13 -17.95 -21.81
N ASP A 108 -0.90 -17.38 -22.74
CA ASP A 108 -2.13 -16.61 -22.47
C ASP A 108 -1.94 -15.28 -21.72
N GLN A 109 -0.73 -14.70 -21.78
CA GLN A 109 -0.44 -13.37 -21.24
C GLN A 109 -0.06 -12.39 -22.36
N LEU A 110 -0.55 -11.15 -22.26
CA LEU A 110 -0.17 -10.06 -23.17
C LEU A 110 1.23 -9.54 -22.80
N TYR A 111 2.14 -9.52 -23.77
CA TYR A 111 3.49 -9.00 -23.60
C TYR A 111 3.75 -7.79 -24.49
N VAL A 112 4.47 -6.80 -23.93
CA VAL A 112 5.03 -5.66 -24.68
C VAL A 112 6.54 -5.84 -24.74
N ILE A 113 7.07 -5.94 -25.95
CA ILE A 113 8.51 -6.13 -26.18
C ILE A 113 9.15 -4.76 -26.42
N ALA A 114 10.15 -4.41 -25.62
CA ALA A 114 10.96 -3.22 -25.79
C ALA A 114 12.43 -3.61 -25.95
N VAL A 115 13.09 -3.10 -27.00
CA VAL A 115 14.53 -3.29 -27.20
C VAL A 115 15.25 -2.04 -26.75
N ARG A 116 16.16 -2.20 -25.79
CA ARG A 116 17.05 -1.13 -25.33
C ARG A 116 18.44 -1.35 -25.92
N LEU A 117 18.93 -0.36 -26.64
CA LEU A 117 20.28 -0.34 -27.21
C LEU A 117 21.05 0.84 -26.62
N ASP A 118 22.07 0.53 -25.81
CA ASP A 118 22.95 1.55 -25.24
C ASP A 118 24.15 1.76 -26.18
N LEU A 119 24.33 2.98 -26.69
CA LEU A 119 25.39 3.36 -27.64
C LEU A 119 26.35 4.37 -27.01
N PRO A 120 27.67 4.23 -27.21
CA PRO A 120 28.64 5.22 -26.73
C PRO A 120 28.61 6.50 -27.56
N GLU A 121 28.94 7.61 -26.92
CA GLU A 121 29.03 8.93 -27.56
C GLU A 121 30.34 9.09 -28.36
N SER A 122 30.46 8.32 -29.44
CA SER A 122 31.59 8.42 -30.36
C SER A 122 31.31 9.45 -31.47
N PRO A 123 32.35 10.09 -32.06
CA PRO A 123 32.17 10.97 -33.22
C PRO A 123 31.50 10.24 -34.40
N ALA A 124 31.79 8.94 -34.58
CA ALA A 124 31.12 8.12 -35.59
C ALA A 124 29.61 7.98 -35.33
N ASN A 125 29.20 7.74 -34.07
CA ASN A 125 27.78 7.63 -33.70
C ASN A 125 27.05 8.97 -33.80
N ARG A 126 27.70 10.09 -33.41
CA ARG A 126 27.15 11.44 -33.57
C ARG A 126 26.89 11.80 -35.03
N ASN A 127 27.80 11.42 -35.92
CA ASN A 127 27.68 11.69 -37.35
C ASN A 127 26.69 10.74 -38.06
N HIS A 128 26.34 9.61 -37.45
CA HIS A 128 25.50 8.59 -38.06
C HIS A 128 24.01 8.98 -38.12
N GLY A 129 23.56 9.89 -37.24
CA GLY A 129 22.19 10.39 -37.21
C GLY A 129 21.14 9.32 -36.83
N MET A 130 19.95 9.41 -37.43
CA MET A 130 18.87 8.44 -37.21
C MET A 130 19.15 7.14 -37.98
N PHE A 131 19.01 5.99 -37.32
CA PHE A 131 19.11 4.67 -37.94
C PHE A 131 17.83 3.85 -37.67
N MET A 132 17.53 2.92 -38.57
CA MET A 132 16.40 2.01 -38.45
C MET A 132 16.81 0.72 -37.74
N SER A 133 15.93 0.19 -36.89
CA SER A 133 16.06 -1.14 -36.29
C SER A 133 14.90 -2.02 -36.74
N CYS A 134 15.17 -3.30 -36.96
CA CYS A 134 14.16 -4.30 -37.32
C CYS A 134 14.07 -5.33 -36.20
N LEU A 135 12.84 -5.59 -35.75
CA LEU A 135 12.52 -6.66 -34.80
C LEU A 135 11.60 -7.65 -35.50
N ALA A 136 11.99 -8.92 -35.48
CA ALA A 136 11.21 -10.02 -36.02
C ALA A 136 10.98 -11.05 -34.90
N VAL A 137 9.73 -11.50 -34.76
CA VAL A 137 9.33 -12.49 -33.76
C VAL A 137 8.91 -13.75 -34.50
N TYR A 138 9.49 -14.88 -34.10
CA TYR A 138 9.20 -16.18 -34.68
C TYR A 138 8.60 -17.07 -33.58
N ALA A 139 7.48 -17.71 -33.87
CA ALA A 139 6.90 -18.71 -33.00
C ALA A 139 7.72 -20.01 -33.05
N LYS A 140 7.74 -20.77 -31.95
CA LYS A 140 8.41 -22.07 -31.87
C LYS A 140 7.56 -23.20 -32.46
N ASP A 141 6.85 -22.93 -33.55
CA ASP A 141 6.10 -23.97 -34.26
C ASP A 141 6.72 -24.23 -35.64
N GLU A 142 6.92 -25.51 -35.88
CA GLU A 142 7.70 -26.11 -36.94
C GLU A 142 6.96 -26.01 -38.28
N THR A 143 7.59 -25.41 -39.30
CA THR A 143 7.57 -25.74 -40.75
C THR A 143 7.73 -24.50 -41.63
N LEU A 144 8.91 -24.40 -42.26
CA LEU A 144 9.08 -23.92 -43.63
C LEU A 144 9.85 -24.99 -44.38
#